data_AF-A0A158Q306-F1
#
_entry.id   AF-A0A158Q306-F1
#
_cell.length_a   1.000
_cell.length_b   1.000
_cell.length_c   1.000
_cell.angle_alpha   90.00
_cell.angle_beta   90.00
_cell.angle_gamma   90.00
#
_symmetry.space_group_name_H-M   'P 1'
#
loop_
_entity.id
_entity.type
_entity.pdbx_description
1 polymer ?
#
loop_
_entity_poly.entity_id
_entity_poly.type
_entity_poly.pdbx_seq_one_letter_code
_entity_poly.pdbx_strand_id
1 'polypeptide(L)'
;MFWRFLLPFVYLWCLPAISMDKSKCGHSALCMFQPAGCNPKLDCTLGLILSINDNDTILQIQSVAQKLFPPVALQYIAIGFSKDKIMGDDMVIECILSDQIEDSGPEVFLSHNIGKSNDRIYLDQSERSLYFHNVSSIVIDGRLYCNYSIDIKPQIREKKDRAWDLNDNFYIFGVTGSAQPDDYTMNIHHINITYPKLINFIMHVEPIVLLFRQLFSHKYF
;
A
#
# COMPACT_ATOMS: atom_id res chain seq x y z
N MET A 1 39.24 -45.50 -12.32
CA MET A 1 37.79 -45.74 -12.30
C MET A 1 37.11 -44.36 -12.24
N PHE A 2 36.71 -43.84 -13.40
CA PHE A 2 36.19 -42.49 -13.58
C PHE A 2 34.78 -42.37 -13.00
N TRP A 3 34.61 -41.64 -11.90
CA TRP A 3 33.28 -41.29 -11.41
C TRP A 3 32.82 -40.01 -12.09
N ARG A 4 31.76 -40.17 -12.89
CA ARG A 4 31.12 -39.16 -13.72
C ARG A 4 30.47 -38.10 -12.83
N PHE A 5 30.68 -36.85 -13.24
CA PHE A 5 29.96 -35.65 -12.82
C PHE A 5 28.45 -35.86 -12.85
N LEU A 6 27.81 -35.81 -11.68
CA LEU A 6 26.41 -35.42 -11.56
C LEU A 6 26.42 -33.99 -11.03
N LEU A 7 26.54 -33.01 -11.91
CA LEU A 7 26.19 -31.63 -11.60
C LEU A 7 24.66 -31.61 -11.41
N PRO A 8 24.15 -31.39 -10.19
CA PRO A 8 22.72 -31.25 -10.00
C PRO A 8 22.33 -29.98 -10.75
N PHE A 9 21.43 -30.12 -11.74
CA PHE A 9 20.68 -29.03 -12.31
C PHE A 9 19.91 -28.37 -11.17
N VAL A 10 20.53 -27.40 -10.50
CA VAL A 10 19.84 -26.50 -9.59
C VAL A 10 18.99 -25.63 -10.51
N TYR A 11 17.77 -26.09 -10.75
CA TYR A 11 16.72 -25.23 -11.27
C TYR A 11 16.53 -24.14 -10.21
N LEU A 12 17.22 -23.03 -10.41
CA LEU A 12 16.99 -21.81 -9.67
C LEU A 12 15.60 -21.35 -10.11
N TRP A 13 14.57 -21.83 -9.42
CA TRP A 13 13.23 -21.29 -9.53
C TRP A 13 13.35 -19.84 -9.07
N CYS A 14 13.51 -18.95 -10.05
CA CYS A 14 13.47 -17.52 -9.82
C CYS A 14 12.05 -17.23 -9.36
N LEU A 15 11.85 -17.22 -8.03
CA LEU A 15 10.62 -16.72 -7.44
C LEU A 15 10.39 -15.33 -8.03
N PRO A 16 9.17 -15.01 -8.49
CA PRO A 16 8.89 -13.69 -9.02
C PRO A 16 9.20 -12.69 -7.91
N ALA A 17 10.30 -11.96 -8.08
CA ALA A 17 10.68 -10.91 -7.16
C ALA A 17 9.54 -9.89 -7.19
N ILE A 18 8.91 -9.65 -6.03
CA ILE A 18 7.99 -8.52 -5.90
C ILE A 18 8.81 -7.28 -6.33
N SER A 19 8.36 -6.62 -7.38
CA SER A 19 9.08 -5.50 -7.97
C SER A 19 8.09 -4.40 -8.24
N MET A 20 8.39 -3.21 -7.73
CA MET A 20 7.65 -2.03 -8.12
C MET A 20 7.99 -1.68 -9.57
N ASP A 21 7.00 -1.73 -10.45
CA ASP A 21 7.16 -1.40 -11.87
C ASP A 21 7.01 0.10 -12.11
N LYS A 22 8.13 0.80 -12.25
CA LYS A 22 8.16 2.24 -12.54
C LYS A 22 7.88 2.57 -14.01
N SER A 23 7.85 1.59 -14.92
CA SER A 23 7.74 1.85 -16.37
C SER A 23 6.45 2.56 -16.76
N LYS A 24 5.39 2.38 -15.95
CA LYS A 24 4.07 3.00 -16.14
C LYS A 24 3.92 4.38 -15.50
N CYS A 25 4.91 4.83 -14.71
CA CYS A 25 4.85 6.11 -14.01
C CYS A 25 4.72 7.28 -15.00
N GLY A 26 3.71 8.13 -14.81
CA GLY A 26 3.45 9.28 -15.69
C GLY A 26 2.87 8.92 -17.06
N HIS A 27 2.52 7.64 -17.27
CA HIS A 27 1.85 7.17 -18.50
C HIS A 27 0.52 6.48 -18.23
N SER A 28 0.46 5.59 -17.25
CA SER A 28 -0.78 4.91 -16.86
C SER A 28 -0.78 4.55 -15.36
N ALA A 29 0.22 5.05 -14.63
CA ALA A 29 0.38 4.88 -13.21
C ALA A 29 0.77 6.21 -12.58
N LEU A 30 0.14 6.52 -11.45
CA LEU A 30 0.54 7.61 -10.58
C LEU A 30 1.61 7.08 -9.62
N CYS A 31 2.74 7.77 -9.54
CA CYS A 31 3.87 7.32 -8.72
C CYS A 31 4.34 8.41 -7.77
N MET A 32 4.49 8.05 -6.50
CA MET A 32 4.94 8.94 -5.43
C MET A 32 6.08 8.27 -4.69
N PHE A 33 7.21 8.96 -4.55
CA PHE A 33 8.44 8.42 -3.99
C PHE A 33 9.09 9.43 -3.05
N GLN A 34 9.59 8.97 -1.92
CA GLN A 34 10.23 9.78 -0.89
C GLN A 34 11.58 9.13 -0.58
N PRO A 35 12.68 9.87 -0.72
CA PRO A 35 12.77 11.19 -1.36
C PRO A 35 12.29 11.21 -2.83
N ALA A 36 11.89 12.37 -3.34
CA ALA A 36 11.48 12.49 -4.73
C ALA A 36 12.58 11.98 -5.68
N GLY A 37 12.21 11.10 -6.61
CA GLY A 37 13.15 10.51 -7.59
C GLY A 37 13.95 9.30 -7.12
N CYS A 38 13.79 8.86 -5.86
CA CYS A 38 14.47 7.67 -5.36
C CYS A 38 14.12 6.39 -6.15
N ASN A 39 14.96 5.37 -5.97
CA ASN A 39 14.76 4.01 -6.42
C ASN A 39 14.11 3.16 -5.30
N PRO A 40 12.89 2.61 -5.53
CA PRO A 40 12.17 1.74 -4.60
C PRO A 40 13.00 0.59 -4.02
N LYS A 41 13.95 0.08 -4.82
CA LYS A 41 14.79 -1.05 -4.46
C LYS A 41 16.02 -0.67 -3.61
N LEU A 42 16.39 0.61 -3.57
CA LEU A 42 17.68 1.03 -3.02
C LEU A 42 17.53 2.05 -1.89
N ASP A 43 16.93 3.20 -2.16
CA ASP A 43 17.04 4.41 -1.31
C ASP A 43 15.70 5.10 -1.00
N CYS A 44 14.57 4.59 -1.51
CA CYS A 44 13.27 5.12 -1.07
C CYS A 44 12.98 4.78 0.38
N THR A 45 12.54 5.76 1.16
CA THR A 45 11.95 5.54 2.48
C THR A 45 10.49 5.12 2.38
N LEU A 46 9.77 5.67 1.39
CA LEU A 46 8.39 5.33 1.07
C LEU A 46 8.18 5.45 -0.45
N GLY A 47 7.40 4.55 -1.02
CA GLY A 47 6.99 4.59 -2.42
C GLY A 47 5.59 4.05 -2.62
N LEU A 48 4.81 4.69 -3.48
CA LEU A 48 3.48 4.26 -3.89
C LEU A 48 3.38 4.34 -5.41
N ILE A 49 2.80 3.30 -6.01
CA ILE A 49 2.39 3.28 -7.41
C ILE A 49 0.93 2.87 -7.44
N LEU A 50 0.10 3.73 -8.00
CA LEU A 50 -1.31 3.50 -8.22
C LEU A 50 -1.54 3.33 -9.71
N SER A 51 -2.26 2.30 -10.13
CA SER A 51 -2.72 2.13 -11.51
C SER A 51 -4.13 1.59 -11.55
N ILE A 52 -4.87 1.91 -12.61
CA ILE A 52 -6.20 1.35 -12.83
C ILE A 52 -6.10 0.25 -13.89
N ASN A 53 -6.95 -0.78 -13.79
CA ASN A 53 -7.10 -1.77 -14.85
C ASN A 53 -7.79 -1.19 -16.10
N ASP A 54 -7.76 -1.93 -17.21
CA ASP A 54 -8.30 -1.46 -18.50
C ASP A 54 -9.80 -1.14 -18.48
N ASN A 55 -10.56 -1.69 -17.52
CA ASN A 55 -12.00 -1.51 -17.39
C ASN A 55 -12.41 -0.41 -16.39
N ASP A 56 -11.46 0.32 -15.81
CA ASP A 56 -11.72 1.36 -14.80
C ASP A 56 -12.47 0.89 -13.54
N THR A 57 -12.32 -0.38 -13.16
CA THR A 57 -13.03 -0.98 -12.01
C THR A 57 -12.14 -1.32 -10.84
N ILE A 58 -10.86 -1.57 -11.10
CA ILE A 58 -9.90 -2.05 -10.10
C ILE A 58 -8.76 -1.04 -9.97
N LEU A 59 -8.55 -0.55 -8.76
CA LEU A 59 -7.36 0.19 -8.38
C LEU A 59 -6.30 -0.79 -7.90
N GLN A 60 -5.15 -0.80 -8.57
CA GLN A 60 -3.97 -1.54 -8.21
C GLN A 60 -3.02 -0.63 -7.43
N ILE A 61 -2.55 -1.10 -6.28
CA ILE A 61 -1.64 -0.38 -5.41
C ILE A 61 -0.39 -1.24 -5.23
N GLN A 62 0.76 -0.65 -5.48
CA GLN A 62 2.05 -1.19 -5.10
C GLN A 62 2.67 -0.22 -4.11
N SER A 63 3.17 -0.72 -2.99
CA SER A 63 3.80 0.08 -1.96
C SER A 63 5.13 -0.51 -1.50
N VAL A 64 6.06 0.37 -1.13
CA VAL A 64 7.31 0.01 -0.48
C VAL A 64 7.62 0.97 0.65
N ALA A 65 8.20 0.48 1.74
CA ALA A 65 8.84 1.30 2.74
C ALA A 65 10.12 0.66 3.26
N GLN A 66 11.04 1.49 3.73
CA GLN A 66 12.22 1.00 4.43
C GLN A 66 11.81 0.44 5.80
N LYS A 67 12.32 -0.74 6.16
CA LYS A 67 12.10 -1.31 7.49
C LYS A 67 12.71 -0.39 8.54
N LEU A 68 11.97 -0.15 9.61
CA LEU A 68 12.43 0.70 10.70
C LEU A 68 13.59 0.02 11.44
N PHE A 69 14.58 0.83 11.82
CA PHE A 69 15.72 0.41 12.62
C PHE A 69 15.89 1.38 13.82
N PRO A 70 15.95 0.86 15.06
CA PRO A 70 15.80 -0.56 15.44
C PRO A 70 14.41 -1.12 15.08
N PRO A 71 14.26 -2.46 14.95
CA PRO A 71 12.95 -3.07 14.70
C PRO A 71 11.92 -2.64 15.76
N VAL A 72 10.69 -2.44 15.31
CA VAL A 72 9.54 -2.09 16.15
C VAL A 72 8.54 -3.25 16.14
N ALA A 73 7.68 -3.31 17.16
CA ALA A 73 6.69 -4.37 17.28
C ALA A 73 5.70 -4.38 16.10
N LEU A 74 5.25 -3.18 15.69
CA LEU A 74 4.36 -2.99 14.55
C LEU A 74 4.91 -1.88 13.66
N GLN A 75 5.16 -2.21 12.40
CA GLN A 75 5.45 -1.25 11.33
C GLN A 75 4.33 -1.32 10.28
N TYR A 76 3.97 -0.19 9.69
CA TYR A 76 2.98 -0.15 8.62
C TYR A 76 3.39 0.72 7.43
N ILE A 77 2.76 0.43 6.30
CA ILE A 77 2.61 1.34 5.15
C ILE A 77 1.12 1.54 4.98
N ALA A 78 0.65 2.77 4.85
CA ALA A 78 -0.75 3.02 4.59
C ALA A 78 -0.97 4.02 3.47
N ILE A 79 -2.09 3.84 2.78
CA ILE A 79 -2.66 4.79 1.84
C ILE A 79 -3.99 5.29 2.41
N GLY A 80 -4.14 6.60 2.53
CA GLY A 80 -5.37 7.25 2.96
C GLY A 80 -6.03 7.97 1.79
N PHE A 81 -7.34 7.80 1.66
CA PHE A 81 -8.22 8.56 0.76
C PHE A 81 -9.03 9.53 1.61
N SER A 82 -8.76 10.82 1.46
CA SER A 82 -9.39 11.88 2.25
C SER A 82 -10.18 12.85 1.37
N LYS A 83 -11.25 13.41 1.91
CA LYS A 83 -12.02 14.46 1.25
C LYS A 83 -11.44 15.86 1.46
N ASP A 84 -10.44 16.00 2.33
CA ASP A 84 -9.78 17.27 2.62
C ASP A 84 -8.25 17.11 2.77
N LYS A 85 -7.58 18.19 3.18
CA LYS A 85 -6.11 18.24 3.29
C LYS A 85 -5.58 17.78 4.65
N ILE A 86 -6.44 17.29 5.54
CA ILE A 86 -6.06 16.85 6.88
C ILE A 86 -6.42 15.37 7.05
N MET A 87 -5.50 14.56 7.56
CA MET A 87 -5.87 13.17 7.87
C MET A 87 -6.74 13.16 9.13
N GLY A 88 -8.04 12.98 8.96
CA GLY A 88 -9.07 13.17 9.98
C GLY A 88 -10.09 12.05 9.93
N ASP A 89 -11.04 12.18 9.01
CA ASP A 89 -12.07 11.18 8.71
C ASP A 89 -11.76 10.67 7.30
N ASP A 90 -11.02 9.57 7.22
CA ASP A 90 -10.45 9.08 5.96
C ASP A 90 -10.55 7.57 5.87
N MET A 91 -10.85 7.08 4.67
CA MET A 91 -10.70 5.68 4.34
C MET A 91 -9.22 5.35 4.19
N VAL A 92 -8.73 4.36 4.93
CA VAL A 92 -7.32 3.98 4.97
C VAL A 92 -7.16 2.51 4.63
N ILE A 93 -6.15 2.19 3.83
CA ILE A 93 -5.71 0.82 3.62
C ILE A 93 -4.29 0.73 4.09
N GLU A 94 -4.03 -0.19 5.01
CA GLU A 94 -2.76 -0.35 5.66
C GLU A 94 -2.20 -1.75 5.41
N CYS A 95 -0.89 -1.83 5.27
CA CYS A 95 -0.13 -3.06 5.22
C CYS A 95 0.81 -3.11 6.41
N ILE A 96 0.68 -4.14 7.22
CA ILE A 96 1.28 -4.20 8.56
C ILE A 96 2.26 -5.34 8.64
N LEU A 97 3.45 -5.03 9.13
CA LEU A 97 4.47 -5.98 9.55
C LEU A 97 4.46 -6.04 11.07
N SER A 98 4.13 -7.21 11.63
CA SER A 98 4.17 -7.50 13.06
C SER A 98 5.34 -8.42 13.37
N ASP A 99 6.02 -8.20 14.50
CA ASP A 99 7.03 -9.13 15.02
C ASP A 99 6.44 -10.33 15.78
N GLN A 100 5.16 -10.24 16.19
CA GLN A 100 4.48 -11.27 16.96
C GLN A 100 4.00 -12.45 16.12
N ILE A 101 3.88 -12.26 14.81
CA ILE A 101 3.41 -13.30 13.90
C ILE A 101 4.65 -13.88 13.20
N GLU A 102 5.30 -14.82 13.89
CA GLU A 102 6.38 -15.62 13.30
C GLU A 102 5.90 -16.24 11.99
N ASP A 103 6.71 -16.13 10.94
CA ASP A 103 6.49 -16.68 9.60
C ASP A 103 5.32 -16.11 8.76
N SER A 104 4.57 -15.11 9.22
CA SER A 104 3.63 -14.40 8.33
C SER A 104 4.29 -13.21 7.64
N GLY A 105 4.12 -13.13 6.33
CA GLY A 105 4.39 -11.89 5.60
C GLY A 105 3.47 -10.75 6.06
N PRO A 106 3.73 -9.52 5.64
CA PRO A 106 2.91 -8.37 5.99
C PRO A 106 1.44 -8.54 5.59
N GLU A 107 0.51 -8.05 6.38
CA GLU A 107 -0.93 -8.23 6.12
C GLU A 107 -1.61 -6.91 5.76
N VAL A 108 -2.51 -6.96 4.77
CA VAL A 108 -3.28 -5.79 4.30
C VAL A 108 -4.63 -5.74 5.00
N PHE A 109 -5.01 -4.58 5.53
CA PHE A 109 -6.28 -4.31 6.20
C PHE A 109 -6.94 -3.05 5.64
N LEU A 110 -8.27 -3.03 5.71
CA LEU A 110 -9.07 -1.83 5.48
C LEU A 110 -9.39 -1.21 6.85
N SER A 111 -9.23 0.10 6.95
CA SER A 111 -9.45 0.85 8.18
C SER A 111 -10.04 2.23 7.86
N HIS A 112 -10.44 2.93 8.91
CA HIS A 112 -11.01 4.26 8.83
C HIS A 112 -10.45 5.13 9.94
N ASN A 113 -9.98 6.31 9.59
CA ASN A 113 -9.56 7.27 10.61
C ASN A 113 -10.79 7.86 11.30
N ILE A 114 -10.75 7.95 12.63
CA ILE A 114 -11.65 8.76 13.44
C ILE A 114 -10.78 9.78 14.16
N GLY A 115 -10.67 10.97 13.59
CA GLY A 115 -9.82 12.04 14.09
C GLY A 115 -8.34 11.74 13.90
N LYS A 116 -7.66 11.17 14.89
CA LYS A 116 -6.23 10.77 14.81
C LYS A 116 -6.02 9.29 15.12
N SER A 117 -7.11 8.56 15.33
CA SER A 117 -7.15 7.14 15.63
C SER A 117 -7.53 6.37 14.38
N ASN A 118 -6.95 5.20 14.17
CA ASN A 118 -7.30 4.33 13.07
C ASN A 118 -8.12 3.14 13.59
N ASP A 119 -9.34 3.00 13.08
CA ASP A 119 -10.24 1.90 13.40
C ASP A 119 -10.28 0.89 12.25
N ARG A 120 -9.88 -0.36 12.52
CA ARG A 120 -9.90 -1.41 11.49
C ARG A 120 -11.33 -1.84 11.20
N ILE A 121 -11.68 -1.86 9.92
CA ILE A 121 -12.96 -2.40 9.48
C ILE A 121 -12.81 -3.91 9.44
N TYR A 122 -13.48 -4.60 10.36
CA TYR A 122 -13.60 -6.06 10.28
C TYR A 122 -14.31 -6.44 8.99
N LEU A 123 -13.62 -7.24 8.17
CA LEU A 123 -14.13 -7.91 6.99
C LEU A 123 -14.05 -9.42 7.25
N ASP A 124 -15.16 -10.12 7.10
CA ASP A 124 -15.10 -11.58 7.11
C ASP A 124 -14.35 -12.13 5.88
N GLN A 125 -14.14 -13.45 5.81
CA GLN A 125 -13.39 -14.06 4.71
C GLN A 125 -14.02 -13.78 3.33
N SER A 126 -15.35 -13.71 3.26
CA SER A 126 -16.08 -13.45 2.01
C SER A 126 -15.96 -11.98 1.60
N GLU A 127 -16.14 -11.05 2.54
CA GLU A 127 -15.98 -9.62 2.32
C GLU A 127 -14.54 -9.28 1.94
N ARG A 128 -13.56 -9.89 2.63
CA ARG A 128 -12.13 -9.72 2.33
C ARG A 128 -11.80 -10.17 0.91
N SER A 129 -12.34 -11.30 0.47
CA SER A 129 -12.10 -11.85 -0.88
C SER A 129 -12.83 -11.07 -1.98
N LEU A 130 -13.92 -10.39 -1.63
CA LEU A 130 -14.61 -9.47 -2.55
C LEU A 130 -13.88 -8.13 -2.67
N TYR A 131 -13.28 -7.66 -1.58
CA TYR A 131 -12.70 -6.33 -1.52
C TYR A 131 -11.24 -6.28 -1.94
N PHE A 132 -10.42 -7.23 -1.49
CA PHE A 132 -8.99 -7.30 -1.79
C PHE A 132 -8.68 -8.42 -2.80
N HIS A 133 -8.00 -8.05 -3.87
CA HIS A 133 -7.53 -8.96 -4.92
C HIS A 133 -6.01 -8.94 -5.02
N ASN A 134 -5.42 -10.05 -5.48
CA ASN A 134 -3.99 -10.15 -5.81
C ASN A 134 -3.05 -9.65 -4.69
N VAL A 135 -3.42 -9.90 -3.43
CA VAL A 135 -2.61 -9.49 -2.28
C VAL A 135 -1.30 -10.28 -2.29
N SER A 136 -0.19 -9.55 -2.29
CA SER A 136 1.16 -10.10 -2.16
C SER A 136 2.00 -9.14 -1.33
N SER A 137 2.72 -9.70 -0.37
CA SER A 137 3.50 -8.92 0.59
C SER A 137 4.73 -9.70 0.99
N ILE A 138 5.82 -8.98 1.21
CA ILE A 138 7.09 -9.59 1.59
C ILE A 138 8.03 -8.54 2.18
N VAL A 139 8.93 -9.00 3.06
CA VAL A 139 10.07 -8.23 3.50
C VAL A 139 11.32 -8.78 2.80
N ILE A 140 11.96 -7.97 1.96
CA ILE A 140 13.20 -8.33 1.27
C ILE A 140 14.16 -7.14 1.33
N ASP A 141 15.44 -7.40 1.57
CA ASP A 141 16.50 -6.39 1.67
C ASP A 141 16.19 -5.24 2.64
N GLY A 142 15.57 -5.58 3.79
CA GLY A 142 15.19 -4.59 4.80
C GLY A 142 14.10 -3.62 4.31
N ARG A 143 13.28 -4.02 3.35
CA ARG A 143 12.17 -3.24 2.80
C ARG A 143 10.88 -4.03 2.84
N LEU A 144 9.83 -3.37 3.27
CA LEU A 144 8.47 -3.86 3.31
C LEU A 144 7.81 -3.56 1.95
N TYR A 145 7.33 -4.59 1.26
CA TYR A 145 6.57 -4.44 0.02
C TYR A 145 5.17 -4.99 0.20
N CYS A 146 4.18 -4.26 -0.32
CA CYS A 146 2.79 -4.70 -0.36
C CYS A 146 2.15 -4.30 -1.67
N ASN A 147 1.70 -5.30 -2.42
CA ASN A 147 0.95 -5.12 -3.65
C ASN A 147 -0.43 -5.75 -3.45
N TYR A 148 -1.46 -5.02 -3.82
CA TYR A 148 -2.84 -5.46 -3.73
C TYR A 148 -3.69 -4.67 -4.71
N SER A 149 -4.88 -5.15 -4.95
CA SER A 149 -5.86 -4.51 -5.81
C SER A 149 -7.20 -4.42 -5.07
N ILE A 150 -7.94 -3.35 -5.28
CA ILE A 150 -9.26 -3.15 -4.68
C ILE A 150 -10.26 -2.70 -5.73
N ASP A 151 -11.53 -2.98 -5.47
CA ASP A 151 -12.61 -2.41 -6.26
C ASP A 151 -12.70 -0.89 -6.02
N ILE A 152 -12.73 -0.11 -7.10
CA ILE A 152 -13.01 1.34 -7.02
C ILE A 152 -14.40 1.58 -6.42
N LYS A 153 -15.35 0.66 -6.70
CA LYS A 153 -16.70 0.65 -6.14
C LYS A 153 -16.89 -0.59 -5.27
N PRO A 154 -16.67 -0.49 -3.95
CA PRO A 154 -16.74 -1.64 -3.07
C PRO A 154 -18.13 -2.29 -3.07
N GLN A 155 -18.19 -3.62 -3.13
CA GLN A 155 -19.45 -4.36 -3.05
C GLN A 155 -19.91 -4.66 -1.59
N ILE A 156 -19.12 -4.25 -0.60
CA ILE A 156 -19.38 -4.43 0.84
C ILE A 156 -20.39 -3.39 1.38
N ARG A 157 -21.68 -3.61 1.07
CA ARG A 157 -22.75 -2.63 1.30
C ARG A 157 -23.02 -2.25 2.76
N GLU A 158 -22.61 -3.05 3.72
CA GLU A 158 -22.83 -2.75 5.14
C GLU A 158 -21.78 -1.80 5.73
N LYS A 159 -20.72 -1.48 4.97
CA LYS A 159 -19.58 -0.68 5.41
C LYS A 159 -19.38 0.61 4.58
N LYS A 160 -20.36 1.02 3.77
CA LYS A 160 -20.21 2.14 2.79
C LYS A 160 -19.87 3.48 3.42
N ASP A 161 -20.20 3.65 4.70
CA ASP A 161 -19.87 4.82 5.51
C ASP A 161 -18.36 4.96 5.76
N ARG A 162 -17.61 3.86 5.69
CA ARG A 162 -16.17 3.80 5.96
C ARG A 162 -15.33 3.23 4.81
N ALA A 163 -15.94 2.42 3.94
CA ALA A 163 -15.39 1.85 2.72
C ALA A 163 -16.02 2.56 1.51
N TRP A 164 -15.36 3.61 1.03
CA TRP A 164 -15.94 4.55 0.09
C TRP A 164 -15.83 4.11 -1.37
N ASP A 165 -16.73 4.65 -2.20
CA ASP A 165 -16.58 4.68 -3.66
C ASP A 165 -15.45 5.64 -4.01
N LEU A 166 -14.39 5.13 -4.64
CA LEU A 166 -13.19 5.87 -5.00
C LEU A 166 -13.34 6.63 -6.33
N ASN A 167 -14.51 6.59 -6.97
CA ASN A 167 -14.85 7.39 -8.14
C ASN A 167 -15.34 8.80 -7.75
N ASP A 168 -14.61 9.46 -6.86
CA ASP A 168 -14.82 10.83 -6.37
C ASP A 168 -13.44 11.50 -6.14
N ASN A 169 -13.43 12.81 -5.93
CA ASN A 169 -12.22 13.57 -5.63
C ASN A 169 -11.65 13.19 -4.26
N PHE A 170 -10.36 12.85 -4.23
CA PHE A 170 -9.66 12.54 -2.98
C PHE A 170 -8.28 13.18 -2.92
N TYR A 171 -7.87 13.58 -1.73
CA TYR A 171 -6.48 13.69 -1.39
C TYR A 171 -5.95 12.30 -1.03
N ILE A 172 -4.91 11.88 -1.73
CA ILE A 172 -4.21 10.63 -1.46
C ILE A 172 -3.03 10.92 -0.54
N PHE A 173 -3.03 10.25 0.60
CA PHE A 173 -1.96 10.26 1.57
C PHE A 173 -1.22 8.94 1.50
N GLY A 174 0.11 9.00 1.43
CA GLY A 174 0.94 7.82 1.64
C GLY A 174 1.73 8.01 2.91
N VAL A 175 1.69 7.05 3.82
CA VAL A 175 2.36 7.16 5.12
C VAL A 175 3.07 5.86 5.47
N THR A 176 4.15 5.95 6.23
CA THR A 176 4.77 4.80 6.90
C THR A 176 5.24 5.20 8.28
N GLY A 177 5.20 4.25 9.21
CA GLY A 177 5.58 4.48 10.59
C GLY A 177 5.49 3.22 11.44
N SER A 178 5.62 3.41 12.74
CA SER A 178 5.41 2.38 13.76
C SER A 178 4.13 2.63 14.54
N ALA A 179 3.51 1.56 15.02
CA ALA A 179 2.42 1.62 16.01
C ALA A 179 2.87 0.93 17.31
N GLN A 180 2.31 1.33 18.44
CA GLN A 180 2.48 0.57 19.69
C GLN A 180 1.43 -0.56 19.73
N PRO A 181 1.79 -1.77 20.20
CA PRO A 181 0.87 -2.90 20.28
C PRO A 181 -0.10 -2.81 21.48
N ASP A 182 0.08 -1.86 22.39
CA ASP A 182 -0.68 -1.72 23.64
C ASP A 182 -1.95 -0.86 23.51
N ASP A 183 -2.71 -1.08 22.44
CA ASP A 183 -4.16 -0.87 22.44
C ASP A 183 -4.67 -1.71 21.27
N TYR A 184 -5.73 -2.50 21.46
CA TYR A 184 -6.29 -3.39 20.41
C TYR A 184 -6.98 -2.62 19.28
N THR A 185 -6.60 -1.37 19.12
CA THR A 185 -7.08 -0.35 18.21
C THR A 185 -5.85 0.52 17.95
N MET A 186 -5.45 0.68 16.69
CA MET A 186 -4.27 1.49 16.35
C MET A 186 -4.63 2.97 16.56
N ASN A 187 -4.67 3.37 17.83
CA ASN A 187 -5.54 4.45 18.24
C ASN A 187 -4.92 5.83 18.13
N ILE A 188 -3.64 5.97 17.79
CA ILE A 188 -3.04 7.31 17.71
C ILE A 188 -1.92 7.33 16.66
N HIS A 189 -2.20 7.85 15.48
CA HIS A 189 -1.20 8.40 14.58
C HIS A 189 -1.21 9.93 14.72
N HIS A 190 -0.39 10.45 15.64
CA HIS A 190 -0.20 11.89 15.72
C HIS A 190 0.58 12.37 14.49
N ILE A 191 -0.04 13.23 13.67
CA ILE A 191 0.69 14.15 12.76
C ILE A 191 1.38 15.27 13.57
N ASN A 192 1.67 15.04 14.86
CA ASN A 192 2.33 16.00 15.72
C ASN A 192 3.78 15.57 15.91
N ILE A 193 4.70 16.51 15.73
CA ILE A 193 6.15 16.36 15.44
C ILE A 193 6.97 15.80 16.63
N THR A 194 6.44 14.83 17.39
CA THR A 194 7.11 14.32 18.61
C THR A 194 7.15 12.80 18.72
N TYR A 195 6.80 12.05 17.67
CA TYR A 195 7.31 10.69 17.45
C TYR A 195 8.13 10.69 16.16
N PRO A 196 9.42 10.28 16.21
CA PRO A 196 10.31 10.53 15.10
C PRO A 196 9.95 9.60 13.94
N LYS A 197 9.73 10.21 12.77
CA LYS A 197 9.70 9.59 11.43
C LYS A 197 8.34 9.08 10.89
N LEU A 198 7.28 9.88 11.01
CA LEU A 198 6.22 9.82 10.00
C LEU A 198 6.76 10.43 8.71
N ILE A 199 6.85 9.60 7.67
CA ILE A 199 7.24 10.02 6.32
C ILE A 199 5.99 9.98 5.47
N ASN A 200 5.51 11.15 5.03
CA ASN A 200 4.20 11.28 4.41
C ASN A 200 4.28 11.89 3.00
N PHE A 201 3.38 11.47 2.11
CA PHE A 201 2.99 12.17 0.89
C PHE A 201 1.59 12.76 1.05
N ILE A 202 1.34 13.85 0.33
CA ILE A 202 -0.01 14.39 0.13
C ILE A 202 -0.12 14.76 -1.35
N MET A 203 -1.11 14.22 -2.06
CA MET A 203 -1.42 14.59 -3.44
C MET A 203 -2.92 14.73 -3.62
N HIS A 204 -3.37 15.80 -4.27
CA HIS A 204 -4.77 15.91 -4.70
C HIS A 204 -4.99 15.12 -5.99
N VAL A 205 -6.04 14.31 -6.02
CA VAL A 205 -6.43 13.48 -7.15
C VAL A 205 -7.90 13.81 -7.49
N GLU A 206 -8.14 14.24 -8.73
CA GLU A 206 -9.49 14.27 -9.33
C GLU A 206 -10.13 12.87 -9.29
N PRO A 207 -11.43 12.64 -9.64
CA PRO A 207 -12.02 11.32 -9.46
C PRO A 207 -11.12 10.28 -10.09
N ILE A 208 -10.72 9.23 -9.34
CA ILE A 208 -9.52 8.43 -9.70
C ILE A 208 -9.57 8.02 -11.18
N VAL A 209 -10.73 7.58 -11.67
CA VAL A 209 -10.93 7.26 -13.09
C VAL A 209 -10.69 8.47 -14.03
N LEU A 210 -11.24 9.64 -13.70
CA LEU A 210 -11.00 10.88 -14.44
C LEU A 210 -9.54 11.33 -14.39
N LEU A 211 -8.85 11.22 -13.24
CA LEU A 211 -7.42 11.54 -13.15
C LEU A 211 -6.62 10.71 -14.15
N PHE A 212 -6.82 9.39 -14.16
CA PHE A 212 -6.11 8.50 -15.07
C PHE A 212 -6.49 8.76 -16.53
N ARG A 213 -7.78 9.00 -16.81
CA ARG A 213 -8.21 9.36 -18.16
C ARG A 213 -7.61 10.70 -18.61
N GLN A 214 -7.62 11.75 -17.80
CA GLN A 214 -7.14 13.07 -18.19
C GLN A 214 -5.62 13.16 -18.30
N LEU A 215 -4.88 12.67 -17.29
CA LEU A 215 -3.41 12.71 -17.28
C LEU A 215 -2.81 11.93 -18.45
N PHE A 216 -3.51 10.90 -18.93
CA PHE A 216 -2.93 9.94 -19.86
C PHE A 216 -3.65 9.85 -21.23
N SER A 217 -4.86 10.42 -21.40
CA SER A 217 -5.50 10.51 -22.73
C SER A 217 -4.78 11.47 -23.69
N HIS A 218 -3.92 12.36 -23.19
CA HIS A 218 -3.16 13.30 -24.03
C HIS A 218 -2.02 12.66 -24.85
N LYS A 219 -1.99 11.33 -25.01
CA LYS A 219 -1.03 10.63 -25.89
C LYS A 219 -1.63 9.88 -27.08
N TYR A 220 -2.91 10.10 -27.40
CA TYR A 220 -3.52 9.63 -28.65
C TYR A 220 -3.89 10.79 -29.59
N PHE A 221 -2.93 11.66 -29.91
CA PHE A 221 -2.87 12.52 -31.10
C PHE A 221 -1.40 12.83 -31.40
#